data_AF-A0A7L4NPM5-F1
#
_entry.id   AF-A0A7L4NPM5-F1
#
_cell.length_a   1.000
_cell.length_b   1.000
_cell.length_c   1.000
_cell.angle_alpha   90.00
_cell.angle_beta   90.00
_cell.angle_gamma   90.00
#
_symmetry.space_group_name_H-M   'P 1'
#
loop_
_entity.id
_entity.type
_entity.pdbx_description
1 polymer ?
#
loop_
_entity_poly.entity_id
_entity_poly.type
_entity_poly.pdbx_seq_one_letter_code
_entity_poly.pdbx_strand_id
1 'polypeptide(L)'
;YIASQCSQCLQPPLMDLCHVPATQEKGWYLALMAPNIKGPNYAWLDPSRLYCHPQGLQDCVADLLQPFQGDPIDMVAGIDAMGFILGAAAAATLQKGFLAIRKAGHLCVQTLEQPYTDYSGRDKVMEVRTDAIRP
;
A
#
# COMPACT_ATOMS: atom_id res chain seq x y z
N TYR A 1 0.66 -34.75 6.21
CA TYR A 1 -0.29 -35.87 6.09
C TYR A 1 -1.73 -35.41 6.31
N ILE A 2 -2.14 -34.30 5.67
CA ILE A 2 -3.55 -33.90 5.53
C ILE A 2 -3.64 -33.22 4.16
N ALA A 3 -3.62 -34.06 3.13
CA ALA A 3 -3.80 -33.67 1.74
C ALA A 3 -4.74 -34.68 1.11
N SER A 4 -5.98 -34.70 1.60
CA SER A 4 -7.11 -35.31 0.91
C SER A 4 -8.40 -34.78 1.54
N GLN A 5 -9.39 -34.53 0.70
CA GLN A 5 -10.73 -34.02 0.99
C GLN A 5 -10.88 -32.48 0.94
N CYS A 6 -11.12 -31.95 -0.26
CA CYS A 6 -12.43 -31.39 -0.62
C CYS A 6 -12.31 -30.62 -1.95
N SER A 7 -12.64 -31.27 -3.07
CA SER A 7 -12.66 -30.64 -4.41
C SER A 7 -13.87 -29.72 -4.63
N GLN A 8 -14.59 -29.33 -3.58
CA GLN A 8 -15.76 -28.44 -3.62
C GLN A 8 -15.52 -27.05 -3.01
N CYS A 9 -14.31 -26.74 -2.54
CA CYS A 9 -13.98 -25.44 -1.91
C CYS A 9 -13.06 -24.55 -2.78
N LEU A 10 -13.17 -24.63 -4.12
CA LEU A 10 -12.27 -23.92 -5.04
C LEU A 10 -12.81 -22.59 -5.59
N GLN A 11 -13.91 -22.08 -5.03
CA GLN A 11 -14.19 -20.65 -5.15
C GLN A 11 -13.74 -19.99 -3.85
N PRO A 12 -12.82 -19.00 -3.88
CA PRO A 12 -12.61 -18.18 -2.70
C PRO A 12 -14.00 -17.67 -2.27
N PRO A 13 -14.34 -17.70 -0.97
CA PRO A 13 -15.62 -17.18 -0.52
C PRO A 13 -15.79 -15.80 -1.16
N LEU A 14 -16.94 -15.55 -1.77
CA LEU A 14 -17.25 -14.25 -2.38
C LEU A 14 -16.96 -13.20 -1.33
N MET A 15 -15.78 -12.56 -1.43
CA MET A 15 -15.40 -11.54 -0.48
C MET A 15 -16.27 -10.36 -0.86
N ASP A 16 -17.35 -10.18 -0.12
CA ASP A 16 -18.26 -9.05 -0.25
C ASP A 16 -17.53 -7.79 0.22
N LEU A 17 -17.42 -6.79 -0.67
CA LEU A 17 -16.78 -5.50 -0.36
C LEU A 17 -17.55 -4.76 0.71
N CYS A 18 -18.84 -5.06 0.88
CA CYS A 18 -19.74 -4.40 1.81
C CYS A 18 -19.82 -5.12 3.15
N HIS A 19 -19.30 -6.34 3.26
CA HIS A 19 -19.36 -7.09 4.51
C HIS A 19 -18.22 -6.66 5.44
N VAL A 20 -18.60 -5.96 6.51
CA VAL A 20 -17.69 -5.45 7.55
C VAL A 20 -17.94 -6.23 8.84
N PRO A 21 -16.90 -6.60 9.60
CA PRO A 21 -17.09 -7.19 10.93
C PRO A 21 -17.97 -6.30 11.82
N ALA A 22 -18.84 -6.91 12.62
CA ALA A 22 -19.72 -6.17 13.54
C ALA A 22 -18.95 -5.31 14.55
N THR A 23 -17.72 -5.69 14.87
CA THR A 23 -16.78 -4.95 15.73
C THR A 23 -15.57 -4.51 14.91
N GLN A 24 -15.39 -3.20 14.77
CA GLN A 24 -14.28 -2.57 14.06
C GLN A 24 -13.13 -2.28 15.03
N GLU A 25 -12.43 -3.33 15.46
CA GLU A 25 -11.19 -3.17 16.23
C GLU A 25 -10.08 -2.53 15.35
N LYS A 26 -8.98 -2.08 15.99
CA LYS A 26 -7.86 -1.48 15.27
C LYS A 26 -7.36 -2.41 14.17
N GLY A 27 -7.24 -1.90 12.94
CA GLY A 27 -6.84 -2.70 11.78
C GLY A 27 -7.90 -3.63 11.20
N TRP A 28 -9.18 -3.51 11.55
CA TRP A 28 -10.28 -4.34 11.00
C TRP A 28 -10.27 -4.40 9.46
N TYR A 29 -9.92 -3.28 8.83
CA TYR A 29 -9.87 -3.11 7.38
C TYR A 29 -8.83 -4.01 6.70
N LEU A 30 -7.83 -4.53 7.43
CA LEU A 30 -6.80 -5.42 6.87
C LEU A 30 -7.43 -6.71 6.32
N ALA A 31 -8.54 -7.17 6.91
CA ALA A 31 -9.29 -8.31 6.42
C ALA A 31 -9.93 -8.08 5.03
N LEU A 32 -10.01 -6.82 4.57
CA LEU A 32 -10.53 -6.48 3.25
C LEU A 32 -9.50 -6.64 2.13
N MET A 33 -8.20 -6.77 2.44
CA MET A 33 -7.16 -6.98 1.42
C MET A 33 -7.37 -8.32 0.70
N ALA A 34 -7.20 -8.33 -0.62
CA ALA A 34 -7.44 -9.52 -1.42
C ALA A 34 -6.26 -10.51 -1.33
N PRO A 35 -6.51 -11.83 -1.24
CA PRO A 35 -5.43 -12.81 -1.26
C PRO A 35 -4.76 -12.88 -2.64
N ASN A 36 -3.46 -13.19 -2.64
CA ASN A 36 -2.69 -13.38 -3.85
C ASN A 36 -3.11 -14.64 -4.62
N ILE A 37 -3.48 -14.46 -5.90
CA ILE A 37 -3.79 -15.53 -6.85
C ILE A 37 -2.70 -15.76 -7.91
N LYS A 38 -1.64 -14.94 -7.92
CA LYS A 38 -0.55 -14.93 -8.92
C LYS A 38 0.64 -15.83 -8.53
N GLY A 39 0.56 -16.51 -7.38
CA GLY A 39 1.57 -17.46 -6.91
C GLY A 39 2.59 -16.86 -5.93
N PRO A 40 3.52 -17.69 -5.43
CA PRO A 40 4.35 -17.38 -4.26
C PRO A 40 5.39 -16.27 -4.49
N ASN A 41 5.66 -15.93 -5.75
CA ASN A 41 6.65 -14.91 -6.10
C ASN A 41 6.11 -13.49 -5.95
N TYR A 42 4.87 -13.28 -5.48
CA TYR A 42 4.25 -11.96 -5.34
C TYR A 42 3.75 -11.76 -3.91
N ALA A 43 3.47 -10.50 -3.55
CA ALA A 43 2.94 -10.13 -2.23
C ALA A 43 1.70 -10.96 -1.87
N TRP A 44 1.59 -11.40 -0.62
CA TRP A 44 0.52 -12.29 -0.16
C TRP A 44 -0.88 -11.64 -0.15
N LEU A 45 -0.93 -10.33 0.08
CA LEU A 45 -2.16 -9.53 0.13
C LEU A 45 -2.08 -8.36 -0.86
N ASP A 46 -3.17 -8.10 -1.57
CA ASP A 46 -3.37 -6.94 -2.42
C ASP A 46 -4.30 -5.93 -1.73
N PRO A 47 -3.79 -4.74 -1.34
CA PRO A 47 -4.59 -3.74 -0.66
C PRO A 47 -5.54 -2.97 -1.59
N SER A 48 -5.51 -3.21 -2.91
CA SER A 48 -6.42 -2.56 -3.88
C SER A 48 -7.89 -2.73 -3.50
N ARG A 49 -8.26 -3.89 -2.95
CA ARG A 49 -9.62 -4.18 -2.50
C ARG A 49 -10.04 -3.36 -1.27
N LEU A 50 -9.12 -3.14 -0.33
CA LEU A 50 -9.35 -2.29 0.84
C LEU A 50 -9.64 -0.85 0.40
N TYR A 51 -8.92 -0.33 -0.60
CA TYR A 51 -9.07 1.04 -1.06
C TYR A 51 -10.47 1.33 -1.63
N CYS A 52 -11.17 0.30 -2.12
CA CYS A 52 -12.54 0.41 -2.60
C CYS A 52 -13.57 0.58 -1.48
N HIS A 53 -13.22 0.30 -0.22
CA HIS A 53 -14.10 0.46 0.92
C HIS A 53 -13.93 1.86 1.55
N PRO A 54 -14.99 2.71 1.57
CA PRO A 54 -14.85 4.10 2.02
C PRO A 54 -14.36 4.25 3.46
N GLN A 55 -14.95 3.53 4.42
CA GLN A 55 -14.52 3.58 5.83
C GLN A 55 -13.16 2.92 6.04
N GLY A 56 -12.93 1.73 5.47
CA GLY A 56 -11.65 1.02 5.63
C GLY A 56 -10.44 1.81 5.13
N LEU A 57 -10.56 2.56 4.03
CA LEU A 57 -9.50 3.45 3.58
C LEU A 57 -9.24 4.59 4.58
N GLN A 58 -10.29 5.23 5.09
CA GLN A 58 -10.17 6.33 6.05
C GLN A 58 -9.54 5.86 7.37
N ASP A 59 -10.01 4.74 7.92
CA ASP A 59 -9.47 4.18 9.15
C ASP A 59 -8.01 3.73 8.96
N CYS A 60 -7.68 3.15 7.80
CA CYS A 60 -6.30 2.78 7.49
C CYS A 60 -5.36 3.98 7.45
N VAL A 61 -5.79 5.10 6.87
CA VAL A 61 -4.99 6.34 6.83
C VAL A 61 -4.89 6.95 8.23
N ALA A 62 -5.97 6.95 9.02
CA ALA A 62 -5.96 7.45 10.39
C ALA A 62 -5.00 6.64 11.28
N ASP A 63 -5.07 5.31 11.21
CA ASP A 63 -4.17 4.40 11.93
C ASP A 63 -2.70 4.55 11.49
N LEU A 64 -2.46 4.78 10.19
CA LEU A 64 -1.12 5.04 9.65
C LEU A 64 -0.51 6.33 10.19
N LEU A 65 -1.33 7.36 10.39
CA LEU A 65 -0.89 8.68 10.87
C LEU A 65 -0.80 8.75 12.40
N GLN A 66 -1.50 7.87 13.13
CA GLN A 66 -1.56 7.89 14.60
C GLN A 66 -0.18 8.00 15.27
N PRO A 67 0.86 7.24 14.87
CA PRO A 67 2.16 7.28 15.55
C PRO A 67 2.91 8.61 15.38
N PHE A 68 2.55 9.41 14.38
CA PHE A 68 3.21 10.68 14.03
C PHE A 68 2.42 11.91 14.50
N GLN A 69 1.40 11.72 15.35
CA GLN A 69 0.61 12.81 15.88
C GLN A 69 1.47 13.77 16.71
N GLY A 70 1.54 15.02 16.28
CA GLY A 70 2.34 16.07 16.92
C GLY A 70 3.75 16.22 16.34
N ASP A 71 4.18 15.31 15.46
CA ASP A 71 5.47 15.43 14.79
C ASP A 71 5.43 16.55 13.73
N PRO A 72 6.50 17.34 13.59
CA PRO A 72 6.61 18.32 12.51
C PRO A 72 6.87 17.59 11.19
N ILE A 73 5.79 17.34 10.43
CA ILE A 73 5.87 16.76 9.08
C ILE A 73 5.84 17.88 8.03
N ASP A 74 6.85 17.92 7.17
CA ASP A 74 6.90 18.87 6.04
C ASP A 74 6.35 18.27 4.74
N MET A 75 6.53 16.97 4.55
CA MET A 75 6.19 16.28 3.30
C MET A 75 5.95 14.79 3.54
N VAL A 76 5.10 14.19 2.70
CA VAL A 76 4.87 12.74 2.69
C VAL A 76 5.40 12.17 1.38
N ALA A 77 6.22 11.12 1.45
CA ALA A 77 6.70 10.40 0.28
C ALA A 77 5.97 9.08 0.11
N GLY A 78 5.58 8.74 -1.13
CA GLY A 78 4.96 7.46 -1.48
C GLY A 78 5.79 6.71 -2.51
N ILE A 79 5.89 5.39 -2.36
CA ILE A 79 6.66 4.50 -3.25
C ILE A 79 5.72 3.82 -4.26
N ASP A 80 6.17 3.76 -5.52
CA ASP A 80 5.40 3.25 -6.66
C ASP A 80 4.79 1.85 -6.46
N ALA A 81 3.59 1.56 -6.99
CA ALA A 81 2.49 2.50 -7.26
C ALA A 81 1.49 2.48 -6.10
N MET A 82 1.40 1.37 -5.38
CA MET A 82 0.42 1.14 -4.31
C MET A 82 0.65 2.08 -3.13
N GLY A 83 1.89 2.50 -2.87
CA GLY A 83 2.20 3.48 -1.83
C GLY A 83 1.75 4.90 -2.18
N PHE A 84 1.46 5.21 -3.44
CA PHE A 84 0.93 6.53 -3.82
C PHE A 84 -0.48 6.76 -3.28
N ILE A 85 -1.30 5.71 -3.21
CA ILE A 85 -2.69 5.83 -2.77
C ILE A 85 -2.74 6.24 -1.30
N LEU A 86 -2.09 5.46 -0.43
CA LEU A 86 -2.04 5.75 1.00
C LEU A 86 -1.19 6.99 1.30
N GLY A 87 -0.07 7.18 0.59
CA GLY A 87 0.81 8.33 0.78
C GLY A 87 0.13 9.66 0.38
N ALA A 88 -0.60 9.70 -0.73
CA ALA A 88 -1.35 10.88 -1.13
C ALA A 88 -2.52 11.18 -0.19
N ALA A 89 -3.23 10.14 0.28
CA ALA A 89 -4.30 10.31 1.27
C ALA A 89 -3.76 10.84 2.61
N ALA A 90 -2.62 10.31 3.07
CA ALA A 90 -1.92 10.82 4.25
C ALA A 90 -1.45 12.26 4.07
N ALA A 91 -0.83 12.60 2.93
CA ALA A 91 -0.41 13.96 2.60
C ALA A 91 -1.59 14.95 2.62
N ALA A 92 -2.71 14.57 2.00
CA ALA A 92 -3.92 15.37 1.99
C ALA A 92 -4.50 15.58 3.40
N THR A 93 -4.53 14.53 4.22
CA THR A 93 -5.00 14.57 5.61
C THR A 93 -4.14 15.50 6.47
N LEU A 94 -2.82 15.47 6.28
CA LEU A 94 -1.87 16.34 6.98
C LEU A 94 -1.75 17.75 6.37
N GLN A 95 -2.42 18.01 5.24
CA GLN A 95 -2.29 19.23 4.45
C GLN A 95 -0.82 19.53 4.04
N LYS A 96 -0.10 18.49 3.60
CA LYS A 96 1.31 18.56 3.18
C LYS A 96 1.49 18.21 1.70
N GLY A 97 2.67 18.53 1.19
CA GLY A 97 3.10 18.10 -0.14
C GLY A 97 3.29 16.59 -0.21
N PHE A 98 3.15 16.05 -1.43
CA PHE A 98 3.39 14.65 -1.74
C PHE A 98 4.59 14.48 -2.68
N LEU A 99 5.54 13.60 -2.33
CA LEU A 99 6.70 13.25 -3.13
C LEU A 99 6.57 11.83 -3.68
N ALA A 100 6.51 11.71 -5.00
CA ALA A 100 6.51 10.42 -5.67
C ALA A 100 7.93 9.86 -5.79
N ILE A 101 8.12 8.64 -5.29
CA ILE A 101 9.32 7.82 -5.54
C ILE A 101 8.92 6.76 -6.58
N ARG A 102 9.52 6.84 -7.78
CA ARG A 102 9.10 6.05 -8.95
C ARG A 102 10.13 5.01 -9.35
N LYS A 103 9.72 4.03 -10.14
CA LYS A 103 10.68 3.17 -10.85
C LYS A 103 11.44 4.01 -11.87
N ALA A 104 12.72 3.69 -12.10
CA ALA A 104 13.57 4.40 -13.04
C ALA A 104 12.91 4.64 -14.41
N GLY A 105 13.14 5.82 -14.98
CA GLY A 105 12.67 6.23 -16.31
C GLY A 105 11.24 6.75 -16.37
N HIS A 106 10.59 7.00 -15.23
CA HIS A 106 9.20 7.49 -15.18
C HIS A 106 9.07 8.96 -14.74
N LEU A 107 10.11 9.56 -14.18
CA LEU A 107 10.22 10.98 -13.86
C LEU A 107 10.94 11.69 -15.01
N CYS A 108 10.29 12.69 -15.61
CA CYS A 108 10.84 13.48 -16.72
C CYS A 108 11.60 14.72 -16.22
N VAL A 109 12.39 14.57 -15.15
CA VAL A 109 13.14 15.65 -14.49
C VAL A 109 14.50 15.12 -14.02
N GLN A 110 15.35 15.98 -13.46
CA GLN A 110 16.57 15.52 -12.80
C GLN A 110 16.24 14.66 -11.57
N THR A 111 16.86 13.50 -11.48
CA THR A 111 16.61 12.50 -10.43
C THR A 111 17.86 12.08 -9.67
N LEU A 112 17.66 11.62 -8.44
CA LEU A 112 18.57 10.71 -7.75
C LEU A 112 18.04 9.28 -7.90
N GLU A 113 18.96 8.33 -8.04
CA GLU A 113 18.64 6.92 -8.23
C GLU A 113 19.15 6.06 -7.07
N GLN A 114 18.39 5.04 -6.71
CA GLN A 114 18.76 4.06 -5.70
C GLN A 114 18.46 2.64 -6.21
N PRO A 115 19.49 1.79 -6.43
CA PRO A 115 19.28 0.39 -6.75
C PRO A 115 18.77 -0.39 -5.54
N TYR A 116 17.96 -1.41 -5.81
CA TYR A 116 17.45 -2.36 -4.83
C TYR A 116 17.13 -3.71 -5.50
N THR A 117 17.14 -4.79 -4.71
CA THR A 117 16.67 -6.10 -5.16
C THR A 117 15.26 -6.31 -4.63
N ASP A 118 14.31 -6.66 -5.50
CA ASP A 118 12.92 -6.88 -5.10
C ASP A 118 12.67 -8.27 -4.50
N TYR A 119 11.44 -8.51 -4.06
CA TYR A 119 11.02 -9.79 -3.48
C TYR A 119 11.14 -10.99 -4.44
N SER A 120 11.27 -10.75 -5.74
CA SER A 120 11.49 -11.79 -6.76
C SER A 120 12.97 -12.03 -7.05
N GLY A 121 13.88 -11.36 -6.33
CA GLY A 121 15.34 -11.44 -6.53
C GLY A 121 15.84 -10.67 -7.74
N ARG A 122 15.04 -9.76 -8.30
CA ARG A 122 15.44 -8.97 -9.48
C ARG A 122 15.95 -7.60 -9.05
N ASP A 123 17.07 -7.21 -9.62
CA ASP A 123 17.60 -5.87 -9.45
C ASP A 123 16.75 -4.85 -10.19
N LYS A 124 16.43 -3.77 -9.48
CA LYS A 124 15.60 -2.66 -9.94
C LYS A 124 16.21 -1.35 -9.43
N VAL A 125 15.75 -0.26 -10.00
CA VAL A 125 16.18 1.08 -9.63
C VAL A 125 14.95 1.94 -9.35
N MET A 126 14.96 2.63 -8.22
CA MET A 126 13.99 3.66 -7.89
C MET A 126 14.61 5.03 -8.08
N GLU A 127 13.79 6.01 -8.39
CA GLU A 127 14.19 7.38 -8.65
C GLU A 127 13.30 8.37 -7.89
N VAL A 128 13.88 9.51 -7.54
CA VAL A 128 13.21 10.64 -6.90
C VAL A 128 13.74 11.95 -7.48
N ARG A 129 12.88 12.95 -7.66
CA ARG A 129 13.29 14.29 -8.13
C ARG A 129 14.21 14.98 -7.14
N THR A 130 15.17 15.76 -7.63
CA THR A 130 16.23 16.37 -6.80
C THR A 130 15.86 17.71 -6.17
N ASP A 131 14.81 18.37 -6.64
CA ASP A 131 14.45 19.74 -6.30
C ASP A 131 13.33 19.86 -5.25
N ALA A 132 12.91 18.73 -4.65
CA ALA A 132 11.80 18.67 -3.70
C ALA A 132 12.23 18.70 -2.22
N ILE A 133 13.40 18.16 -1.87
CA ILE A 133 13.89 18.10 -0.48
C ILE A 133 15.13 18.98 -0.37
N ARG A 134 15.15 19.86 0.64
CA ARG A 134 16.29 20.72 0.98
C ARG A 134 16.90 20.26 2.32
N PRO A 135 18.22 20.36 2.50
CA PRO A 135 18.87 20.11 3.79
C PRO A 135 18.37 21.02 4.91
#